data_AF-A0A5A9EUM9-F1
#
_entry.id   AF-A0A5A9EUM9-F1
#
_cell.length_a   1.000
_cell.length_b   1.000
_cell.length_c   1.000
_cell.angle_alpha   90.00
_cell.angle_beta   90.00
_cell.angle_gamma   90.00
#
_symmetry.space_group_name_H-M   'P 1'
#
loop_
_entity.id
_entity.type
_entity.pdbx_description
1 polymer ?
#
loop_
_entity_poly.entity_id
_entity_poly.type
_entity_poly.pdbx_seq_one_letter_code
_entity_poly.pdbx_strand_id
1 'polypeptide(L)'
;MAMRRPLLRAVIPLLGLLVSPAGGAAAPPVNLSQIGVWSTALYAAPKLPAQPAPQASRKALPPEAQCIAAILDAEKAAGITDHLLLAMGFTESGRRTEDRLFTAWPWTVNTEGRSHYFPTRDDAIAFVRETQARGVRSIDVGCLQVNLRWHPEAFPDLVTAFDPVANARYAASFLSALRRDHGSLESAIARYHSSQSERGEAYRQRVTGNLRWVAGALGYLETLAAGPGGGAASFTPAERGRLSFLSGLFADGPARPLLPTQ
;
A
#
# COMPACT_ATOMS: atom_id res chain seq x y z
N MET A 1 42.96 6.44 38.75
CA MET A 1 42.34 7.11 39.92
C MET A 1 40.87 7.32 39.60
N ALA A 2 39.98 6.46 40.10
CA ALA A 2 38.53 6.70 40.19
C ALA A 2 37.89 5.57 41.02
N MET A 3 37.19 5.97 42.07
CA MET A 3 36.79 5.18 43.23
C MET A 3 35.63 4.22 42.95
N ARG A 4 35.72 3.04 43.57
CA ARG A 4 34.60 2.11 43.81
C ARG A 4 33.58 2.77 44.76
N ARG A 5 32.29 2.67 44.45
CA ARG A 5 31.19 2.98 45.38
C ARG A 5 30.49 1.68 45.82
N PRO A 6 30.10 1.54 47.10
CA PRO A 6 29.54 0.31 47.64
C PRO A 6 28.02 0.23 47.49
N LEU A 7 27.54 -1.01 47.52
CA LEU A 7 26.15 -1.45 47.50
C LEU A 7 25.43 -1.05 48.81
N LEU A 8 24.25 -0.43 48.69
CA LEU A 8 23.28 -0.30 49.79
C LEU A 8 22.04 -1.14 49.49
N ARG A 9 21.82 -2.14 50.33
CA ARG A 9 20.55 -2.87 50.49
C ARG A 9 19.52 -1.91 51.09
N ALA A 10 18.36 -1.79 50.46
CA ALA A 10 17.18 -1.17 51.06
C ALA A 10 16.06 -2.21 51.19
N VAL A 11 15.54 -2.29 52.40
CA VAL A 11 14.51 -3.21 52.90
C VAL A 11 13.13 -2.78 52.39
N ILE A 12 12.34 -3.76 52.00
CA ILE A 12 10.95 -3.67 51.55
C ILE A 12 10.03 -3.44 52.77
N PRO A 13 9.09 -2.48 52.74
CA PRO A 13 7.87 -2.57 53.52
C PRO A 13 6.69 -2.93 52.60
N LEU A 14 5.97 -3.98 53.01
CA LEU A 14 4.66 -4.38 52.50
C LEU A 14 3.65 -3.25 52.76
N LEU A 15 3.05 -2.69 51.71
CA LEU A 15 1.80 -1.93 51.80
C LEU A 15 0.71 -2.72 51.07
N GLY A 16 -0.28 -3.18 51.84
CA GLY A 16 -1.51 -3.73 51.30
C GLY A 16 -2.34 -2.64 50.63
N LEU A 17 -2.77 -2.89 49.41
CA LEU A 17 -3.76 -2.08 48.71
C LEU A 17 -4.94 -2.96 48.32
N LEU A 18 -6.08 -2.57 48.86
CA LEU A 18 -7.40 -3.14 48.71
C LEU A 18 -7.81 -3.14 47.23
N VAL A 19 -8.23 -4.31 46.73
CA VAL A 19 -8.94 -4.45 45.46
C VAL A 19 -10.38 -3.99 45.67
N SER A 20 -10.74 -2.87 45.05
CA SER A 20 -12.15 -2.49 44.84
C SER A 20 -12.59 -2.91 43.43
N PRO A 21 -13.81 -3.43 43.24
CA PRO A 21 -14.33 -3.74 41.92
C PRO A 21 -14.79 -2.45 41.23
N ALA A 22 -14.30 -2.18 40.03
CA ALA A 22 -14.84 -1.10 39.20
C ALA A 22 -16.27 -1.47 38.78
N GLY A 23 -17.23 -0.78 39.36
CA GLY A 23 -18.64 -0.82 38.98
C GLY A 23 -18.87 -0.26 37.58
N GLY A 24 -19.79 -0.88 36.86
CA GLY A 24 -20.29 -0.40 35.57
C GLY A 24 -20.93 0.97 35.72
N ALA A 25 -20.58 1.89 34.82
CA ALA A 25 -21.22 3.18 34.71
C ALA A 25 -22.67 3.00 34.20
N ALA A 26 -23.64 3.20 35.09
CA ALA A 26 -25.04 3.41 34.70
C ALA A 26 -25.17 4.80 34.07
N ALA A 27 -25.82 4.88 32.90
CA ALA A 27 -26.13 6.14 32.24
C ALA A 27 -27.10 6.99 33.09
N PRO A 28 -27.01 8.34 33.05
CA PRO A 28 -27.86 9.22 33.84
C PRO A 28 -29.33 9.16 33.38
N PRO A 29 -30.31 9.42 34.29
CA PRO A 29 -31.71 9.46 33.93
C PRO A 29 -32.02 10.67 33.05
N VAL A 30 -32.70 10.43 31.93
CA VAL A 30 -33.18 11.47 31.02
C VAL A 30 -34.38 12.18 31.66
N ASN A 31 -34.30 13.51 31.78
CA ASN A 31 -35.39 14.36 32.26
C ASN A 31 -36.43 14.56 31.14
N LEU A 32 -37.64 14.03 31.31
CA LEU A 32 -38.70 13.99 30.29
C LEU A 32 -39.68 15.18 30.33
N SER A 33 -39.33 16.30 30.96
CA SER A 33 -40.25 17.44 31.13
C SER A 33 -40.35 18.43 29.95
N GLN A 34 -39.86 18.07 28.75
CA GLN A 34 -40.00 18.92 27.55
C GLN A 34 -40.51 18.17 26.30
N ILE A 35 -41.33 17.14 26.48
CA ILE A 35 -41.97 16.47 25.33
C ILE A 35 -43.27 17.21 25.00
N GLY A 36 -43.19 18.10 24.01
CA GLY A 36 -44.35 18.54 23.25
C GLY A 36 -44.97 17.34 22.54
N VAL A 37 -46.23 17.06 22.86
CA VAL A 37 -47.10 16.10 22.19
C VAL A 37 -47.20 16.46 20.72
N TRP A 38 -46.76 15.59 19.78
CA TRP A 38 -47.42 15.25 18.52
C TRP A 38 -46.69 14.05 17.87
N SER A 39 -47.46 13.03 17.44
CA SER A 39 -47.09 11.87 16.61
C SER A 39 -46.77 10.57 17.33
N THR A 40 -47.76 9.68 17.36
CA THR A 40 -47.61 8.23 17.49
C THR A 40 -46.96 7.65 16.22
N ALA A 41 -45.66 7.85 16.06
CA ALA A 41 -44.86 7.11 15.09
C ALA A 41 -44.06 6.05 15.85
N LEU A 42 -44.41 4.79 15.58
CA LEU A 42 -43.77 3.56 16.02
C LEU A 42 -42.25 3.74 16.20
N TYR A 43 -41.74 3.38 17.38
CA TYR A 43 -40.31 3.17 17.61
C TYR A 43 -39.83 1.99 16.76
N ALA A 44 -39.51 2.25 15.49
CA ALA A 44 -38.68 1.35 14.71
C ALA A 44 -37.24 1.55 15.21
N ALA A 45 -36.68 0.52 15.83
CA ALA A 45 -35.26 0.51 16.17
C ALA A 45 -34.43 0.84 14.91
N PRO A 46 -33.39 1.69 15.01
CA PRO A 46 -32.52 1.95 13.87
C PRO A 46 -31.99 0.61 13.36
N LYS A 47 -32.27 0.27 12.09
CA LYS A 47 -31.61 -0.84 11.40
C LYS A 47 -30.12 -0.53 11.44
N LEU A 48 -29.38 -1.24 12.29
CA LEU A 48 -27.92 -1.30 12.18
C LEU A 48 -27.60 -1.62 10.72
N PRO A 49 -26.66 -0.90 10.07
CA PRO A 49 -26.24 -1.25 8.73
C PRO A 49 -25.82 -2.72 8.76
N ALA A 50 -26.34 -3.51 7.81
CA ALA A 50 -25.99 -4.91 7.71
C ALA A 50 -24.46 -5.01 7.66
N GLN A 51 -23.88 -5.73 8.62
CA GLN A 51 -22.47 -6.08 8.52
C GLN A 51 -22.28 -6.81 7.19
N PRO A 52 -21.31 -6.42 6.35
CA PRO A 52 -21.04 -7.16 5.13
C PRO A 52 -20.80 -8.62 5.52
N ALA A 53 -21.43 -9.54 4.77
CA ALA A 53 -21.23 -10.97 4.97
C ALA A 53 -19.73 -11.28 5.05
N PRO A 54 -19.29 -12.29 5.85
CA PRO A 54 -17.89 -12.69 5.89
C PRO A 54 -17.47 -12.99 4.45
N GLN A 55 -16.62 -12.14 3.88
CA GLN A 55 -16.01 -12.44 2.60
C GLN A 55 -15.23 -13.72 2.83
N ALA A 56 -15.63 -14.81 2.16
CA ALA A 56 -14.86 -16.04 2.14
C ALA A 56 -13.40 -15.64 1.92
N SER A 57 -12.52 -16.06 2.85
CA SER A 57 -11.12 -15.65 2.88
C SER A 57 -10.47 -16.00 1.55
N ARG A 58 -10.47 -15.05 0.59
CA ARG A 58 -9.69 -15.19 -0.62
C ARG A 58 -8.26 -15.34 -0.14
N LYS A 59 -7.66 -16.48 -0.46
CA LYS A 59 -6.25 -16.72 -0.21
C LYS A 59 -5.48 -15.56 -0.85
N ALA A 60 -4.48 -15.03 -0.14
CA ALA A 60 -3.71 -13.89 -0.64
C ALA A 60 -3.13 -14.22 -2.02
N LEU A 61 -3.25 -13.26 -2.95
CA LEU A 61 -2.69 -13.39 -4.29
C LEU A 61 -1.17 -13.62 -4.21
N PRO A 62 -0.58 -14.35 -5.17
CA PRO A 62 0.87 -14.45 -5.25
C PRO A 62 1.49 -13.07 -5.49
N PRO A 63 2.74 -12.82 -5.06
CA PRO A 63 3.35 -11.49 -5.04
C PRO A 63 3.33 -10.77 -6.39
N GLU A 64 3.50 -11.53 -7.47
CA GLU A 64 3.48 -11.04 -8.85
C GLU A 64 2.13 -10.47 -9.29
N ALA A 65 1.04 -10.83 -8.60
CA ALA A 65 -0.31 -10.38 -8.91
C ALA A 65 -0.78 -9.26 -7.97
N GLN A 66 -0.20 -9.15 -6.77
CA GLN A 66 -0.72 -8.30 -5.70
C GLN A 66 -0.76 -6.81 -6.07
N CYS A 67 0.33 -6.26 -6.60
CA CYS A 67 0.37 -4.84 -6.95
C CYS A 67 -0.59 -4.50 -8.08
N ILE A 68 -0.63 -5.32 -9.14
CA ILE A 68 -1.48 -5.07 -10.30
C ILE A 68 -2.95 -5.07 -9.87
N ALA A 69 -3.38 -6.08 -9.10
CA ALA A 69 -4.74 -6.17 -8.60
C ALA A 69 -5.10 -4.97 -7.71
N ALA A 70 -4.24 -4.64 -6.74
CA ALA A 70 -4.48 -3.52 -5.83
C ALA A 70 -4.54 -2.16 -6.55
N ILE A 71 -3.70 -1.96 -7.58
CA ILE A 71 -3.67 -0.73 -8.36
C ILE A 71 -4.93 -0.61 -9.22
N LEU A 72 -5.36 -1.66 -9.92
CA LEU A 72 -6.59 -1.64 -10.70
C LEU A 72 -7.83 -1.33 -9.84
N ASP A 73 -7.90 -1.91 -8.64
CA ASP A 73 -8.96 -1.60 -7.67
C ASP A 73 -8.90 -0.14 -7.19
N ALA A 74 -7.70 0.40 -6.93
CA ALA A 74 -7.51 1.78 -6.52
C ALA A 74 -7.84 2.78 -7.64
N GLU A 75 -7.48 2.49 -8.89
CA GLU A 75 -7.86 3.29 -10.06
C GLU A 75 -9.36 3.41 -10.18
N LYS A 76 -10.05 2.26 -10.13
CA LYS A 76 -11.51 2.21 -10.17
C LYS A 76 -12.15 3.00 -9.04
N ALA A 77 -11.63 2.86 -7.82
CA ALA A 77 -12.17 3.57 -6.65
C ALA A 77 -11.95 5.09 -6.71
N ALA A 78 -10.82 5.53 -7.27
CA ALA A 78 -10.46 6.94 -7.39
C ALA A 78 -10.97 7.61 -8.69
N GLY A 79 -11.54 6.85 -9.61
CA GLY A 79 -11.95 7.34 -10.93
C GLY A 79 -10.78 7.75 -11.82
N ILE A 80 -9.61 7.12 -11.64
CA ILE A 80 -8.44 7.31 -12.49
C ILE A 80 -8.62 6.43 -13.73
N THR A 81 -8.56 7.04 -14.92
CA THR A 81 -8.75 6.36 -16.21
C THR A 81 -7.42 5.98 -16.86
N ASP A 82 -7.52 5.25 -17.97
CA ASP A 82 -6.41 4.96 -18.89
C ASP A 82 -5.26 4.13 -18.30
N HIS A 83 -5.47 3.51 -17.13
CA HIS A 83 -4.47 2.71 -16.43
C HIS A 83 -3.19 3.49 -16.07
N LEU A 84 -3.34 4.79 -15.78
CA LEU A 84 -2.23 5.65 -15.43
C LEU A 84 -1.50 5.21 -14.16
N LEU A 85 -2.24 4.88 -13.10
CA LEU A 85 -1.65 4.46 -11.83
C LEU A 85 -0.95 3.10 -12.01
N LEU A 86 -1.48 2.24 -12.89
CA LEU A 86 -0.82 0.99 -13.26
C LEU A 86 0.51 1.25 -13.97
N ALA A 87 0.55 2.18 -14.94
CA ALA A 87 1.80 2.60 -15.58
C ALA A 87 2.81 3.20 -14.59
N MET A 88 2.34 3.95 -13.59
CA MET A 88 3.17 4.43 -12.48
C MET A 88 3.72 3.25 -11.67
N GLY A 89 2.90 2.25 -11.33
CA GLY A 89 3.32 1.05 -10.61
C GLY A 89 4.49 0.33 -11.27
N PHE A 90 4.47 0.20 -12.60
CA PHE A 90 5.59 -0.37 -13.36
C PHE A 90 6.81 0.56 -13.43
N THR A 91 6.60 1.87 -13.44
CA THR A 91 7.70 2.86 -13.37
C THR A 91 8.40 2.83 -12.02
N GLU A 92 7.66 2.52 -10.94
CA GLU A 92 8.13 2.58 -9.56
C GLU A 92 8.70 1.25 -9.06
N SER A 93 7.99 0.14 -9.29
CA SER A 93 8.34 -1.18 -8.74
C SER A 93 8.38 -2.30 -9.77
N GLY A 94 8.42 -1.93 -11.06
CA GLY A 94 8.52 -2.89 -12.16
C GLY A 94 9.81 -3.71 -12.08
N ARG A 95 9.70 -5.03 -12.24
CA ARG A 95 10.85 -5.93 -12.35
C ARG A 95 10.56 -7.09 -13.29
N ARG A 96 11.64 -7.71 -13.76
CA ARG A 96 11.62 -9.06 -14.34
C ARG A 96 11.95 -10.07 -13.24
N THR A 97 11.08 -11.06 -13.07
CA THR A 97 11.30 -12.22 -12.19
C THR A 97 12.26 -13.23 -12.83
N GLU A 98 12.69 -14.23 -12.06
CA GLU A 98 13.61 -15.27 -12.54
C GLU A 98 13.05 -16.05 -13.74
N ASP A 99 11.73 -16.32 -13.74
CA ASP A 99 11.03 -16.96 -14.85
C ASP A 99 10.62 -15.98 -15.96
N ARG A 100 11.26 -14.81 -16.00
CA ARG A 100 11.14 -13.78 -17.04
C ARG A 100 9.80 -13.06 -17.09
N LEU A 101 8.91 -13.26 -16.13
CA LEU A 101 7.64 -12.53 -16.00
C LEU A 101 7.93 -11.07 -15.59
N PHE A 102 7.39 -10.11 -16.35
CA PHE A 102 7.38 -8.70 -15.97
C PHE A 102 6.17 -8.35 -15.11
N THR A 103 6.42 -7.82 -13.92
CA THR A 103 5.37 -7.40 -12.98
C THR A 103 5.81 -6.23 -12.10
N ALA A 104 4.88 -5.57 -11.43
CA ALA A 104 5.12 -4.66 -10.32
C ALA A 104 5.21 -5.46 -9.01
N TRP A 105 6.24 -5.20 -8.20
CA TRP A 105 6.57 -6.05 -7.05
C TRP A 105 6.27 -5.39 -5.69
N PRO A 106 5.52 -6.04 -4.79
CA PRO A 106 5.00 -5.39 -3.58
C PRO A 106 6.07 -5.14 -2.51
N TRP A 107 7.16 -5.90 -2.52
CA TRP A 107 8.23 -5.80 -1.52
C TRP A 107 9.45 -5.13 -2.12
N THR A 108 9.20 -3.98 -2.74
CA THR A 108 10.22 -3.13 -3.36
C THR A 108 10.56 -1.99 -2.41
N VAL A 109 11.86 -1.74 -2.22
CA VAL A 109 12.38 -0.64 -1.41
C VAL A 109 13.37 0.14 -2.23
N ASN A 110 13.19 1.46 -2.36
CA ASN A 110 14.23 2.34 -2.86
C ASN A 110 14.85 3.12 -1.71
N THR A 111 16.18 3.13 -1.66
CA THR A 111 16.95 3.98 -0.75
C THR A 111 18.07 4.63 -1.54
N GLU A 112 18.17 5.95 -1.45
CA GLU A 112 19.24 6.73 -2.09
C GLU A 112 19.36 6.49 -3.62
N GLY A 113 18.24 6.23 -4.29
CA GLY A 113 18.17 5.98 -5.72
C GLY A 113 18.44 4.53 -6.13
N ARG A 114 18.66 3.62 -5.17
CA ARG A 114 18.92 2.20 -5.42
C ARG A 114 17.71 1.36 -5.04
N SER A 115 17.22 0.58 -6.00
CA SER A 115 16.05 -0.28 -5.80
C SER A 115 16.46 -1.67 -5.31
N HIS A 116 15.74 -2.19 -4.33
CA HIS A 116 15.91 -3.51 -3.74
C HIS A 116 14.58 -4.27 -3.80
N TYR A 117 14.61 -5.52 -4.24
CA TYR A 117 13.41 -6.36 -4.39
C TYR A 117 13.53 -7.59 -3.49
N PHE A 118 12.66 -7.69 -2.49
CA PHE A 118 12.73 -8.74 -1.49
C PHE A 118 11.75 -9.89 -1.78
N PRO A 119 12.07 -11.14 -1.41
CA PRO A 119 11.20 -12.28 -1.66
C PRO A 119 10.02 -12.35 -0.70
N THR A 120 10.05 -11.63 0.43
CA THR A 120 8.94 -11.55 1.38
C THR A 120 8.76 -10.14 1.92
N ARG A 121 7.57 -9.87 2.47
CA ARG A 121 7.28 -8.61 3.18
C ARG A 121 8.21 -8.40 4.36
N ASP A 122 8.47 -9.47 5.12
CA ASP A 122 9.21 -9.36 6.37
C ASP A 122 10.69 -9.04 6.11
N ASP A 123 11.27 -9.57 5.02
CA ASP A 123 12.62 -9.21 4.57
C ASP A 123 12.72 -7.73 4.18
N ALA A 124 11.71 -7.20 3.46
CA ALA A 124 11.66 -5.78 3.13
C ALA A 124 11.53 -4.89 4.38
N ILE A 125 10.68 -5.28 5.34
CA ILE A 125 10.54 -4.57 6.62
C ILE A 125 11.85 -4.59 7.40
N ALA A 126 12.51 -5.74 7.48
CA ALA A 126 13.80 -5.87 8.16
C ALA A 126 14.84 -4.93 7.54
N PHE A 127 14.93 -4.91 6.20
CA PHE A 127 15.83 -4.02 5.48
C PHE A 127 15.53 -2.53 5.73
N VAL A 128 14.25 -2.13 5.73
CA VAL A 128 13.86 -0.74 6.02
C VAL A 128 14.28 -0.36 7.45
N ARG A 129 14.03 -1.24 8.44
CA ARG A 129 14.40 -0.99 9.84
C ARG A 129 15.92 -0.84 10.01
N GLU A 130 16.70 -1.72 9.40
CA GLU A 130 18.15 -1.64 9.42
C GLU A 130 18.66 -0.34 8.75
N THR A 131 18.06 0.02 7.62
CA THR A 131 18.40 1.24 6.88
C THR A 131 18.07 2.51 7.67
N GLN A 132 16.94 2.54 8.37
CA GLN A 132 16.59 3.61 9.30
C GLN A 132 17.53 3.67 10.51
N ALA A 133 17.94 2.52 11.06
CA ALA A 133 18.90 2.47 12.16
C ALA A 133 20.28 3.04 11.79
N ARG A 134 20.65 2.97 10.50
CA ARG A 134 21.84 3.62 9.93
C ARG A 134 21.67 5.12 9.66
N GLY A 135 20.50 5.68 9.94
CA GLY A 135 20.20 7.11 9.82
C GLY A 135 19.60 7.55 8.48
N VAL A 136 19.40 6.62 7.54
CA VAL A 136 18.74 6.94 6.26
C VAL A 136 17.24 7.14 6.50
N ARG A 137 16.71 8.28 6.05
CA ARG A 137 15.31 8.65 6.28
C ARG A 137 14.44 8.60 5.03
N SER A 138 14.99 8.96 3.87
CA SER A 138 14.26 8.96 2.60
C SER A 138 14.28 7.55 2.03
N ILE A 139 13.17 6.83 2.23
CA ILE A 139 13.00 5.45 1.82
C ILE A 139 11.63 5.34 1.15
N ASP A 140 11.61 4.83 -0.07
CA ASP A 140 10.38 4.58 -0.82
C ASP A 140 9.97 3.12 -0.68
N VAL A 141 8.69 2.83 -0.50
CA VAL A 141 8.21 1.48 -0.22
C VAL A 141 6.99 1.08 -1.05
N GLY A 142 6.94 -0.20 -1.40
CA GLY A 142 5.76 -0.85 -1.96
C GLY A 142 5.55 -0.64 -3.46
N CYS A 143 4.34 -0.97 -3.92
CA CYS A 143 3.96 -0.99 -5.33
C CYS A 143 4.17 0.35 -6.05
N LEU A 144 3.91 1.46 -5.36
CA LEU A 144 3.99 2.81 -5.89
C LEU A 144 5.03 3.68 -5.17
N GLN A 145 5.98 3.05 -4.47
CA GLN A 145 7.17 3.72 -3.92
C GLN A 145 6.82 4.98 -3.11
N VAL A 146 5.91 4.84 -2.15
CA VAL A 146 5.53 5.95 -1.26
C VAL A 146 6.69 6.25 -0.31
N ASN A 147 7.16 7.50 -0.31
CA ASN A 147 8.30 7.91 0.51
C ASN A 147 7.95 8.12 1.98
N LEU A 148 8.59 7.37 2.88
CA LEU A 148 8.33 7.42 4.33
C LEU A 148 8.76 8.73 5.01
N ARG A 149 9.71 9.50 4.43
CA ARG A 149 10.12 10.80 4.97
C ARG A 149 9.14 11.90 4.61
N TRP A 150 8.65 11.90 3.37
CA TRP A 150 7.76 12.95 2.87
C TRP A 150 6.29 12.69 3.22
N HIS A 151 5.94 11.43 3.47
CA HIS A 151 4.59 10.99 3.82
C HIS A 151 4.57 10.20 5.15
N PRO A 152 5.00 10.80 6.27
CA PRO A 152 5.14 10.07 7.54
C PRO A 152 3.80 9.55 8.09
N GLU A 153 2.70 10.20 7.74
CA GLU A 153 1.33 9.83 8.16
C GLU A 153 0.60 8.96 7.13
N ALA A 154 1.28 8.50 6.06
CA ALA A 154 0.65 7.66 5.04
C ALA A 154 0.17 6.32 5.59
N PHE A 155 0.94 5.75 6.52
CA PHE A 155 0.72 4.43 7.06
C PHE A 155 0.99 4.41 8.56
N PRO A 156 0.21 3.65 9.36
CA PRO A 156 0.45 3.52 10.79
C PRO A 156 1.71 2.70 11.12
N ASP A 157 2.14 1.83 10.21
CA ASP A 157 3.33 1.00 10.36
C ASP A 157 3.87 0.50 9.01
N LEU A 158 5.05 -0.11 9.03
CA LEU A 158 5.68 -0.69 7.84
C LEU A 158 4.90 -1.89 7.28
N VAL A 159 4.16 -2.63 8.12
CA VAL A 159 3.35 -3.76 7.67
C VAL A 159 2.25 -3.28 6.72
N THR A 160 1.62 -2.17 7.07
CA THR A 160 0.60 -1.48 6.27
C THR A 160 1.23 -0.77 5.07
N ALA A 161 2.44 -0.20 5.21
CA ALA A 161 3.13 0.44 4.09
C ALA A 161 3.46 -0.52 2.93
N PHE A 162 3.73 -1.79 3.25
CA PHE A 162 3.90 -2.88 2.28
C PHE A 162 2.62 -3.66 1.98
N ASP A 163 1.47 -3.28 2.55
CA ASP A 163 0.19 -3.82 2.10
C ASP A 163 -0.16 -3.21 0.73
N PRO A 164 -0.30 -4.02 -0.33
CA PRO A 164 -0.48 -3.51 -1.70
C PRO A 164 -1.74 -2.65 -1.84
N VAL A 165 -2.81 -2.99 -1.12
CA VAL A 165 -4.09 -2.25 -1.17
C VAL A 165 -3.94 -0.89 -0.48
N ALA A 166 -3.36 -0.84 0.72
CA ALA A 166 -3.10 0.42 1.42
C ALA A 166 -2.15 1.32 0.62
N ASN A 167 -1.06 0.76 0.09
CA ASN A 167 -0.09 1.48 -0.72
C ASN A 167 -0.73 2.09 -1.98
N ALA A 168 -1.50 1.28 -2.73
CA ALA A 168 -2.20 1.73 -3.94
C ALA A 168 -3.25 2.81 -3.65
N ARG A 169 -4.04 2.64 -2.59
CA ARG A 169 -5.05 3.63 -2.18
C ARG A 169 -4.42 4.96 -1.78
N TYR A 170 -3.34 4.92 -1.02
CA TYR A 170 -2.62 6.14 -0.63
C TYR A 170 -2.12 6.88 -1.87
N ALA A 171 -1.44 6.18 -2.76
CA ALA A 171 -0.90 6.75 -3.98
C ALA A 171 -1.98 7.33 -4.91
N ALA A 172 -3.11 6.64 -5.07
CA ALA A 172 -4.26 7.15 -5.83
C ALA A 172 -4.79 8.46 -5.22
N SER A 173 -4.98 8.50 -3.91
CA SER A 173 -5.42 9.71 -3.20
C SER A 173 -4.43 10.85 -3.35
N PHE A 174 -3.13 10.56 -3.26
CA PHE A 174 -2.08 11.57 -3.42
C PHE A 174 -2.04 12.13 -4.84
N LEU A 175 -2.13 11.28 -5.86
CA LEU A 175 -2.21 11.71 -7.25
C LEU A 175 -3.44 12.59 -7.52
N SER A 176 -4.61 12.21 -6.98
CA SER A 176 -5.83 13.02 -7.09
C SER A 176 -5.69 14.38 -6.41
N ALA A 177 -5.02 14.46 -5.26
CA ALA A 177 -4.72 15.73 -4.58
C ALA A 177 -3.79 16.61 -5.43
N LEU A 178 -2.70 16.05 -5.97
CA LEU A 178 -1.80 16.77 -6.86
C LEU A 178 -2.51 17.31 -8.11
N ARG A 179 -3.41 16.52 -8.71
CA ARG A 179 -4.20 16.96 -9.86
C ARG A 179 -5.12 18.13 -9.49
N ARG A 180 -5.76 18.09 -8.34
CA ARG A 180 -6.60 19.18 -7.85
C ARG A 180 -5.78 20.46 -7.63
N ASP A 181 -4.60 20.32 -7.03
CA ASP A 181 -3.79 21.46 -6.59
C ASP A 181 -2.97 22.08 -7.75
N HIS A 182 -2.74 21.32 -8.84
CA HIS A 182 -1.90 21.75 -9.97
C HIS A 182 -2.62 21.73 -11.33
N GLY A 183 -3.91 21.43 -11.35
CA GLY A 183 -4.83 21.68 -12.47
C GLY A 183 -4.79 20.66 -13.63
N SER A 184 -3.70 19.90 -13.80
CA SER A 184 -3.60 18.91 -14.88
C SER A 184 -3.03 17.58 -14.40
N LEU A 185 -3.38 16.51 -15.13
CA LEU A 185 -2.89 15.17 -14.87
C LEU A 185 -1.38 15.07 -15.12
N GLU A 186 -0.90 15.69 -16.21
CA GLU A 186 0.52 15.77 -16.54
C GLU A 186 1.34 16.42 -15.42
N SER A 187 0.86 17.54 -14.88
CA SER A 187 1.49 18.20 -13.72
C SER A 187 1.47 17.32 -12.48
N ALA A 188 0.38 16.57 -12.26
CA ALA A 188 0.26 15.66 -11.13
C ALA A 188 1.27 14.50 -11.22
N ILE A 189 1.43 13.90 -12.40
CA ILE A 189 2.41 12.83 -12.64
C ILE A 189 3.83 13.33 -12.37
N ALA A 190 4.22 14.48 -12.94
CA ALA A 190 5.55 15.03 -12.74
C ALA A 190 5.83 15.31 -11.25
N ARG A 191 4.84 15.86 -10.54
CA ARG A 191 4.95 16.23 -9.13
C ARG A 191 4.84 15.06 -8.17
N TYR A 192 4.27 13.94 -8.59
CA TYR A 192 4.22 12.72 -7.79
C TYR A 192 5.63 12.30 -7.37
N HIS A 193 6.57 12.34 -8.33
CA HIS A 193 7.95 11.93 -8.10
C HIS A 193 8.85 13.07 -7.59
N SER A 194 8.66 14.32 -8.06
CA SER A 194 9.49 15.43 -7.60
C SER A 194 8.87 16.81 -7.83
N SER A 195 9.12 17.75 -6.92
CA SER A 195 8.86 19.18 -7.14
C SER A 195 9.89 19.85 -8.06
N GLN A 196 11.00 19.18 -8.38
CA GLN A 196 12.03 19.67 -9.30
C GLN A 196 11.61 19.37 -10.75
N SER A 197 11.55 20.43 -11.58
CA SER A 197 10.98 20.35 -12.93
C SER A 197 11.64 19.30 -13.84
N GLU A 198 12.97 19.26 -13.89
CA GLU A 198 13.71 18.31 -14.74
C GLU A 198 13.45 16.85 -14.34
N ARG A 199 13.47 16.55 -13.03
CA ARG A 199 13.21 15.20 -12.51
C ARG A 199 11.76 14.78 -12.74
N GLY A 200 10.82 15.72 -12.56
CA GLY A 200 9.41 15.48 -12.84
C GLY A 200 9.13 15.21 -14.32
N GLU A 201 9.80 15.93 -15.23
CA GLU A 201 9.68 15.72 -16.67
C GLU A 201 10.25 14.36 -17.09
N ALA A 202 11.45 14.01 -16.62
CA ALA A 202 12.04 12.69 -16.87
C ALA A 202 11.15 11.55 -16.34
N TYR A 203 10.53 11.74 -15.18
CA TYR A 203 9.57 10.78 -14.62
C TYR A 203 8.31 10.66 -15.50
N ARG A 204 7.71 11.79 -15.89
CA ARG A 204 6.53 11.84 -16.76
C ARG A 204 6.76 11.07 -18.07
N GLN A 205 7.91 11.27 -18.71
CA GLN A 205 8.25 10.55 -19.94
C GLN A 205 8.34 9.02 -19.73
N ARG A 206 8.87 8.56 -18.59
CA ARG A 206 8.87 7.13 -18.24
C ARG A 206 7.46 6.59 -18.07
N VAL A 207 6.61 7.31 -17.35
CA VAL A 207 5.20 6.93 -17.15
C VAL A 207 4.47 6.88 -18.49
N THR A 208 4.64 7.86 -19.39
CA THR A 208 4.05 7.82 -20.74
C THR A 208 4.55 6.64 -21.57
N GLY A 209 5.82 6.26 -21.44
CA GLY A 209 6.36 5.04 -22.05
C GLY A 209 5.67 3.79 -21.53
N ASN A 210 5.57 3.64 -20.20
CA ASN A 210 4.90 2.52 -19.57
C ASN A 210 3.39 2.49 -19.83
N LEU A 211 2.74 3.64 -20.03
CA LEU A 211 1.33 3.71 -20.41
C LEU A 211 1.07 3.06 -21.76
N ARG A 212 1.93 3.33 -22.76
CA ARG A 212 1.86 2.69 -24.08
C ARG A 212 2.09 1.18 -23.99
N TRP A 213 3.00 0.75 -23.13
CA TRP A 213 3.24 -0.66 -22.86
C TRP A 213 2.03 -1.33 -22.20
N VAL A 214 1.49 -0.74 -21.12
CA VAL A 214 0.31 -1.22 -20.39
C VAL A 214 -0.88 -1.38 -21.34
N ALA A 215 -1.13 -0.40 -22.22
CA ALA A 215 -2.21 -0.47 -23.18
C ALA A 215 -2.14 -1.70 -24.10
N GLY A 216 -0.92 -2.09 -24.52
CA GLY A 216 -0.72 -3.32 -25.30
C GLY A 216 -0.83 -4.60 -24.46
N ALA A 217 -0.44 -4.54 -23.19
CA ALA A 217 -0.33 -5.68 -22.29
C ALA A 217 -1.57 -5.92 -21.40
N LEU A 218 -2.62 -5.11 -21.52
CA LEU A 218 -3.73 -5.06 -20.55
C LEU A 218 -4.37 -6.43 -20.30
N GLY A 219 -4.70 -7.21 -21.33
CA GLY A 219 -5.33 -8.53 -21.13
C GLY A 219 -4.43 -9.52 -20.37
N TYR A 220 -3.11 -9.41 -20.54
CA TYR A 220 -2.15 -10.17 -19.73
C TYR A 220 -2.15 -9.70 -18.27
N LEU A 221 -2.14 -8.38 -18.04
CA LEU A 221 -2.14 -7.78 -16.71
C LEU A 221 -3.42 -8.09 -15.94
N GLU A 222 -4.58 -8.08 -16.59
CA GLU A 222 -5.85 -8.48 -16.01
C GLU A 222 -5.87 -9.97 -15.64
N THR A 223 -5.30 -10.83 -16.50
CA THR A 223 -5.15 -12.27 -16.21
C THR A 223 -4.25 -12.48 -14.99
N LEU A 224 -3.14 -11.74 -14.90
CA LEU A 224 -2.23 -11.81 -13.77
C LEU A 224 -2.89 -11.31 -12.48
N ALA A 225 -3.64 -10.19 -12.55
CA ALA A 225 -4.37 -9.61 -11.42
C ALA A 225 -5.50 -10.52 -10.90
N ALA A 226 -6.17 -11.26 -11.79
CA ALA A 226 -7.19 -12.24 -11.41
C ALA A 226 -6.61 -13.39 -10.55
N GLY A 227 -5.30 -13.63 -10.66
CA GLY A 227 -4.59 -14.63 -9.90
C GLY A 227 -4.78 -16.06 -10.43
N PRO A 228 -4.27 -17.05 -9.67
CA PRO A 228 -4.34 -18.46 -10.05
C PRO A 228 -5.77 -18.99 -10.14
N GLY A 229 -6.01 -19.94 -11.05
CA GLY A 229 -7.31 -20.60 -11.17
C GLY A 229 -7.78 -21.23 -9.85
N GLY A 230 -9.08 -21.15 -9.57
CA GLY A 230 -9.69 -21.78 -8.40
C GLY A 230 -9.26 -21.18 -7.04
N GLY A 231 -8.66 -19.99 -7.01
CA GLY A 231 -8.26 -19.32 -5.77
C GLY A 231 -7.02 -19.92 -5.10
N ALA A 232 -6.17 -20.60 -5.88
CA ALA A 232 -4.91 -21.13 -5.37
C ALA A 232 -3.95 -20.00 -4.92
N ALA A 233 -3.02 -20.31 -4.01
CA ALA A 233 -2.03 -19.35 -3.50
C ALA A 233 -0.91 -19.02 -4.49
N SER A 234 -0.70 -19.89 -5.47
CA SER A 234 0.37 -19.77 -6.46
C SER A 234 -0.12 -20.30 -7.78
N PHE A 235 0.39 -19.73 -8.86
CA PHE A 235 0.17 -20.25 -10.21
C PHE A 235 0.85 -21.60 -10.36
N THR A 236 0.21 -22.51 -11.09
CA THR A 236 0.83 -23.74 -11.56
C THR A 236 1.99 -23.44 -12.53
N PRO A 237 2.94 -24.37 -12.73
CA PRO A 237 4.01 -24.18 -13.71
C PRO A 237 3.51 -23.87 -15.13
N ALA A 238 2.36 -24.45 -15.53
CA ALA A 238 1.76 -24.20 -16.84
C ALA A 238 1.17 -22.78 -16.94
N GLU A 239 0.48 -22.31 -15.90
CA GLU A 239 -0.02 -20.92 -15.82
C GLU A 239 1.15 -19.93 -15.82
N ARG A 240 2.19 -20.17 -15.01
CA ARG A 240 3.42 -19.36 -14.99
C ARG A 240 4.08 -19.31 -16.36
N GLY A 241 4.29 -20.45 -17.00
CA GLY A 241 4.91 -20.50 -18.33
C GLY A 241 4.14 -19.71 -19.37
N ARG A 242 2.80 -19.79 -19.36
CA ARG A 242 1.94 -18.99 -20.25
C ARG A 242 2.07 -17.50 -19.94
N LEU A 243 2.00 -17.10 -18.67
CA LEU A 243 2.13 -15.70 -18.26
C LEU A 243 3.48 -15.12 -18.64
N SER A 244 4.58 -15.84 -18.40
CA SER A 244 5.92 -15.41 -18.79
C SER A 244 6.09 -15.31 -20.31
N PHE A 245 5.49 -16.24 -21.07
CA PHE A 245 5.48 -16.17 -22.53
C PHE A 245 4.73 -14.93 -23.03
N LEU A 246 3.49 -14.70 -22.57
CA LEU A 246 2.69 -13.53 -22.93
C LEU A 246 3.41 -12.24 -22.54
N SER A 247 3.95 -12.18 -21.33
CA SER A 247 4.75 -11.06 -20.83
C SER A 247 5.94 -10.76 -21.75
N GLY A 248 6.65 -11.80 -22.23
CA GLY A 248 7.78 -11.65 -23.15
C GLY A 248 7.39 -11.01 -24.49
N LEU A 249 6.22 -11.35 -25.04
CA LEU A 249 5.74 -10.75 -26.31
C LEU A 249 5.60 -9.23 -26.21
N PHE A 250 5.22 -8.71 -25.03
CA PHE A 250 5.06 -7.27 -24.81
C PHE A 250 6.35 -6.59 -24.31
N ALA A 251 7.11 -7.29 -23.47
CA ALA A 251 8.32 -6.74 -22.86
C ALA A 251 9.46 -6.55 -23.87
N ASP A 252 9.55 -7.41 -24.87
CA ASP A 252 10.59 -7.37 -25.90
C ASP A 252 10.07 -6.68 -27.20
N GLY A 253 8.88 -6.06 -27.12
CA GLY A 253 8.23 -5.33 -28.22
C GLY A 253 8.69 -3.87 -28.38
N PRO A 254 8.18 -3.15 -29.41
CA PRO A 254 8.59 -1.78 -29.71
C PRO A 254 8.25 -0.78 -28.60
N ALA A 255 7.22 -1.05 -27.80
CA ALA A 255 6.86 -0.29 -26.60
C ALA A 255 7.29 -1.02 -25.33
N ARG A 256 8.57 -1.43 -25.23
CA ARG A 256 9.13 -2.12 -24.05
C ARG A 256 8.96 -1.32 -22.75
N PRO A 257 8.80 -2.00 -21.59
CA PRO A 257 8.66 -1.33 -20.30
C PRO A 257 9.94 -0.57 -19.93
N LEU A 258 9.74 0.63 -19.38
CA LEU A 258 10.78 1.47 -18.81
C LEU A 258 10.86 1.18 -17.32
N LEU A 259 11.71 0.20 -16.97
CA LEU A 259 11.94 -0.21 -15.59
C LEU A 259 12.61 0.91 -14.76
N PRO A 260 12.49 0.86 -13.42
CA PRO A 260 13.27 1.69 -12.53
C PRO A 260 14.77 1.58 -12.86
N THR A 261 15.50 2.70 -12.77
CA THR A 261 16.96 2.66 -12.81
C THR A 261 17.47 1.87 -11.61
N GLN A 262 18.30 0.86 -11.86
CA GLN A 262 18.90 0.00 -10.83
C GLN A 262 20.08 0.69 -10.15
#